data_AF-A0AA45XS90-F1
#
_entry.id   AF-A0AA45XS90-F1
#
_cell.length_a   1.000
_cell.length_b   1.000
_cell.length_c   1.000
_cell.angle_alpha   90.00
_cell.angle_beta   90.00
_cell.angle_gamma   90.00
#
_symmetry.space_group_name_H-M   'P 1'
#
loop_
_entity.id
_entity.type
_entity.pdbx_description
1 polymer ?
#
loop_
_entity_poly.entity_id
_entity_poly.type
_entity_poly.pdbx_seq_one_letter_code
_entity_poly.pdbx_strand_id
1 'polypeptide(L)'
;MAATCSPSNRTVFPPRAAFDTGETALQQLLQAYADEHGGQLPQKLAISLWSSEAIRHLGVLEAQVLHALGLRPRWDSGGKVVALDIVADTDLKRPRIDVVVQATSVYRDQFDPFLRMLAAAIEQLAAMPATASNPIARHAQDMQQRLQQRGVPAERAAALSRLRIFSNAPGTYGSGLNHAVLERGTAAGKDDAALASGFLDRLQHGYGSDGQATTLPGSNLFAEQLRGVQAAVLSRSSNTHGLLSTDHPFEYLGGLALAVRHLDGASPSLYISDLREPTPRTRSAARFLADELRAQTLNPQWISAMQGEGYAGTLEVLKNVDNLFGWQVTAPDTVRADQWQAVHDTFVRDSRQLGMARWFESHNADAQVQMIERLQEAIARGYWQADDRTRSELQARLNQLQASATAALPARASGYGLARGPAPASAASAAAATIETLPADAAPTPAASVRGRVMQQVSPPSPHAPSLWLALVALLGLLGAGAALQAWRNARRAPSPSPSNTANA
;
A
#
# COMPACT_ATOMS: atom_id res chain seq x y z
N MET A 1 24.41 -33.99 -0.35
CA MET A 1 23.73 -33.25 -1.43
C MET A 1 23.00 -32.08 -0.79
N ALA A 2 23.65 -30.92 -0.71
CA ALA A 2 23.04 -29.70 -0.19
C ALA A 2 22.39 -28.97 -1.36
N ALA A 3 21.06 -28.79 -1.29
CA ALA A 3 20.33 -27.96 -2.22
C ALA A 3 20.67 -26.49 -1.92
N THR A 4 21.50 -25.89 -2.76
CA THR A 4 21.70 -24.45 -2.81
C THR A 4 20.40 -23.80 -3.33
N CYS A 5 19.63 -23.18 -2.43
CA CYS A 5 18.62 -22.20 -2.83
C CYS A 5 19.31 -21.04 -3.54
N SER A 6 19.19 -21.01 -4.87
CA SER A 6 19.58 -19.87 -5.69
C SER A 6 18.56 -18.73 -5.51
N PRO A 7 18.97 -17.48 -5.29
CA PRO A 7 18.06 -16.38 -5.08
C PRO A 7 17.32 -16.04 -6.38
N SER A 8 16.02 -16.37 -6.42
CA SER A 8 14.99 -15.83 -7.30
C SER A 8 15.18 -16.00 -8.82
N ASN A 9 14.39 -16.91 -9.40
CA ASN A 9 14.10 -16.94 -10.84
C ASN A 9 13.21 -15.74 -11.23
N ARG A 10 13.72 -14.50 -11.12
CA ARG A 10 13.03 -13.24 -11.51
C ARG A 10 12.82 -13.11 -13.02
N THR A 11 13.20 -14.12 -13.79
CA THR A 11 13.19 -14.10 -15.24
C THR A 11 11.91 -14.67 -15.85
N VAL A 12 11.06 -15.36 -15.08
CA VAL A 12 9.76 -15.94 -15.53
C VAL A 12 8.59 -14.96 -15.39
N PHE A 13 8.83 -13.67 -15.56
CA PHE A 13 7.90 -12.61 -15.17
C PHE A 13 7.40 -11.79 -16.38
N PRO A 14 6.07 -11.61 -16.57
CA PRO A 14 4.98 -12.39 -15.99
C PRO A 14 4.89 -13.82 -16.60
N PRO A 15 4.55 -14.86 -15.82
CA PRO A 15 4.26 -16.18 -16.35
C PRO A 15 2.92 -16.22 -17.09
N ARG A 16 2.68 -17.26 -17.91
CA ARG A 16 1.44 -17.42 -18.69
C ARG A 16 0.16 -17.30 -17.85
N ALA A 17 0.13 -17.95 -16.69
CA ALA A 17 -1.03 -17.87 -15.80
C ALA A 17 -1.33 -16.44 -15.31
N ALA A 18 -0.28 -15.64 -15.03
CA ALA A 18 -0.47 -14.23 -14.67
C ALA A 18 -0.93 -13.40 -15.88
N PHE A 19 -0.47 -13.75 -17.09
CA PHE A 19 -0.95 -13.14 -18.33
C PHE A 19 -2.45 -13.35 -18.53
N ASP A 20 -2.94 -14.58 -18.35
CA ASP A 20 -4.36 -14.91 -18.50
C ASP A 20 -5.21 -14.21 -17.41
N THR A 21 -4.75 -14.20 -16.16
CA THR A 21 -5.41 -13.47 -15.07
C THR A 21 -5.42 -11.96 -15.33
N GLY A 22 -4.36 -11.40 -15.91
CA GLY A 22 -4.28 -9.99 -16.30
C GLY A 22 -5.30 -9.60 -17.36
N GLU A 23 -5.67 -10.52 -18.26
CA GLU A 23 -6.76 -10.30 -19.23
C GLU A 23 -8.09 -10.11 -18.51
N THR A 24 -8.40 -11.02 -17.57
CA THR A 24 -9.62 -10.97 -16.77
C THR A 24 -9.67 -9.69 -15.94
N ALA A 25 -8.54 -9.31 -15.33
CA ALA A 25 -8.44 -8.06 -14.57
C ALA A 25 -8.66 -6.82 -15.45
N LEU A 26 -8.14 -6.80 -16.68
CA LEU A 26 -8.40 -5.70 -17.61
C LEU A 26 -9.88 -5.66 -18.01
N GLN A 27 -10.48 -6.79 -18.37
CA GLN A 27 -11.90 -6.84 -18.76
C GLN A 27 -12.81 -6.28 -17.65
N GLN A 28 -12.55 -6.64 -16.39
CA GLN A 28 -13.29 -6.09 -15.25
C GLN A 28 -13.05 -4.59 -15.05
N LEU A 29 -11.82 -4.11 -15.26
CA LEU A 29 -11.53 -2.68 -15.21
C LEU A 29 -12.29 -1.90 -16.29
N LEU A 30 -12.31 -2.42 -17.51
CA LEU A 30 -13.03 -1.80 -18.62
C LEU A 30 -14.54 -1.78 -18.36
N GLN A 31 -15.09 -2.85 -17.80
CA GLN A 31 -16.50 -2.89 -17.41
C GLN A 31 -16.81 -1.87 -16.31
N ALA A 32 -16.01 -1.84 -15.25
CA ALA A 32 -16.20 -0.89 -14.16
C ALA A 32 -16.13 0.57 -14.64
N TYR A 33 -15.17 0.87 -15.52
CA TYR A 33 -15.07 2.20 -16.13
C TYR A 33 -16.28 2.51 -17.02
N ALA A 34 -16.72 1.57 -17.85
CA ALA A 34 -17.89 1.75 -18.71
C ALA A 34 -19.17 1.97 -17.91
N ASP A 35 -19.37 1.25 -16.80
CA ASP A 35 -20.52 1.42 -15.91
C ASP A 35 -20.56 2.84 -15.30
N GLU A 36 -19.40 3.39 -14.97
CA GLU A 36 -19.27 4.75 -14.41
C GLU A 36 -19.36 5.86 -15.49
N HIS A 37 -19.05 5.55 -16.75
CA HIS A 37 -18.90 6.53 -17.84
C HIS A 37 -19.85 6.28 -19.03
N GLY A 38 -21.04 5.73 -18.77
CA GLY A 38 -22.10 5.62 -19.78
C GLY A 38 -21.75 4.73 -20.98
N GLY A 39 -21.01 3.65 -20.74
CA GLY A 39 -20.61 2.67 -21.75
C GLY A 39 -19.29 3.01 -22.49
N GLN A 40 -18.64 4.13 -22.17
CA GLN A 40 -17.37 4.50 -22.79
C GLN A 40 -16.20 3.71 -22.20
N LEU A 41 -15.20 3.40 -23.02
CA LEU A 41 -13.94 2.78 -22.57
C LEU A 41 -12.86 3.85 -22.38
N PRO A 42 -11.94 3.68 -21.42
CA PRO A 42 -10.82 4.60 -21.26
C PRO A 42 -9.83 4.42 -22.41
N GLN A 43 -9.34 5.53 -22.95
CA GLN A 43 -8.29 5.57 -23.96
C GLN A 43 -6.89 5.74 -23.34
N LYS A 44 -6.81 6.21 -22.08
CA LYS A 44 -5.55 6.44 -21.39
C LYS A 44 -5.65 6.15 -19.89
N LEU A 45 -4.74 5.31 -19.39
CA LEU A 45 -4.62 4.90 -18.01
C LEU A 45 -3.29 5.36 -17.39
N ALA A 46 -3.27 5.57 -16.08
CA ALA A 46 -2.05 5.57 -15.28
C ALA A 46 -2.00 4.30 -14.43
N ILE A 47 -0.85 3.62 -14.35
CA ILE A 47 -0.70 2.40 -13.56
C ILE A 47 0.51 2.54 -12.64
N SER A 48 0.31 2.31 -11.34
CA SER A 48 1.37 2.34 -10.33
C SER A 48 1.92 0.93 -10.08
N LEU A 49 3.20 0.69 -10.42
CA LEU A 49 3.86 -0.62 -10.29
C LEU A 49 4.79 -0.68 -9.07
N TRP A 50 4.56 -1.69 -8.24
CA TRP A 50 5.21 -1.87 -6.94
C TRP A 50 5.90 -3.22 -6.88
N SER A 51 7.18 -3.24 -6.49
CA SER A 51 7.96 -4.49 -6.47
C SER A 51 7.35 -5.54 -5.54
N SER A 52 6.89 -5.14 -4.35
CA SER A 52 6.28 -6.07 -3.38
C SER A 52 4.95 -6.66 -3.85
N GLU A 53 4.14 -5.91 -4.59
CA GLU A 53 2.92 -6.44 -5.23
C GLU A 53 3.28 -7.37 -6.38
N ALA A 54 4.17 -6.93 -7.27
CA ALA A 54 4.64 -7.71 -8.42
C ALA A 54 5.16 -9.09 -8.04
N ILE A 55 5.92 -9.18 -6.95
CA ILE A 55 6.42 -10.44 -6.39
C ILE A 55 5.27 -11.30 -5.85
N ARG A 56 4.28 -10.71 -5.17
CA ARG A 56 3.16 -11.45 -4.56
C ARG A 56 2.20 -12.03 -5.60
N HIS A 57 1.82 -11.23 -6.59
CA HIS A 57 0.88 -11.64 -7.64
C HIS A 57 1.57 -12.09 -8.93
N LEU A 58 2.90 -12.28 -8.92
CA LEU A 58 3.69 -12.77 -10.03
C LEU A 58 3.44 -12.03 -11.37
N GLY A 59 3.21 -10.72 -11.34
CA GLY A 59 3.10 -9.95 -12.58
C GLY A 59 1.70 -9.76 -13.18
N VAL A 60 0.61 -10.06 -12.46
CA VAL A 60 -0.77 -9.84 -12.94
C VAL A 60 -1.07 -8.38 -13.34
N LEU A 61 -0.61 -7.38 -12.57
CA LEU A 61 -0.83 -5.97 -12.93
C LEU A 61 -0.05 -5.57 -14.19
N GLU A 62 1.15 -6.11 -14.36
CA GLU A 62 1.98 -5.95 -15.55
C GLU A 62 1.33 -6.64 -16.75
N ALA A 63 0.77 -7.83 -16.57
CA ALA A 63 -0.05 -8.46 -17.59
C ALA A 63 -1.27 -7.60 -17.97
N GLN A 64 -1.91 -6.94 -17.00
CA GLN A 64 -2.99 -5.99 -17.27
C GLN A 64 -2.51 -4.82 -18.15
N VAL A 65 -1.30 -4.28 -17.90
CA VAL A 65 -0.64 -3.28 -18.76
C VAL A 65 -0.43 -3.84 -20.18
N LEU A 66 0.11 -5.06 -20.30
CA LEU A 66 0.36 -5.68 -21.60
C LEU A 66 -0.93 -5.87 -22.40
N HIS A 67 -2.00 -6.36 -21.77
CA HIS A 67 -3.29 -6.47 -22.40
C HIS A 67 -3.83 -5.11 -22.83
N ALA A 68 -3.75 -4.07 -21.97
CA ALA A 68 -4.24 -2.73 -22.29
C ALA A 68 -3.59 -2.19 -23.59
N LEU A 69 -2.27 -2.32 -23.68
CA LEU A 69 -1.46 -1.92 -24.83
C LEU A 69 -1.64 -2.82 -26.08
N GLY A 70 -2.19 -4.03 -25.91
CA GLY A 70 -2.31 -5.04 -26.97
C GLY A 70 -0.96 -5.70 -27.27
N LEU A 71 -0.26 -6.12 -26.22
CA LEU A 71 1.03 -6.81 -26.26
C LEU A 71 0.87 -8.26 -25.76
N ARG A 72 1.59 -9.18 -26.37
CA ARG A 72 1.66 -10.59 -25.98
C ARG A 72 3.09 -10.98 -25.61
N PRO A 73 3.36 -11.50 -24.40
CA PRO A 73 4.67 -12.02 -24.08
C PRO A 73 5.02 -13.22 -24.94
N ARG A 74 6.30 -13.33 -25.27
CA ARG A 74 6.91 -14.54 -25.81
C ARG A 74 7.75 -15.18 -24.72
N TRP A 75 7.44 -16.43 -24.41
CA TRP A 75 8.17 -17.21 -23.41
C TRP A 75 9.12 -18.19 -24.08
N ASP A 76 10.31 -18.36 -23.51
CA ASP A 76 11.19 -19.48 -23.85
C ASP A 76 10.71 -20.80 -23.24
N SER A 77 11.46 -21.89 -23.46
CA SER A 77 11.12 -23.22 -22.92
C SER A 77 11.16 -23.28 -21.38
N GLY A 78 11.88 -22.37 -20.73
CA GLY A 78 11.94 -22.21 -19.28
C GLY A 78 10.81 -21.34 -18.71
N GLY A 79 9.93 -20.81 -19.55
CA GLY A 79 8.87 -19.90 -19.13
C GLY A 79 9.35 -18.47 -18.88
N LYS A 80 10.58 -18.12 -19.25
CA LYS A 80 11.08 -16.74 -19.17
C LYS A 80 10.52 -15.91 -20.31
N VAL A 81 10.05 -14.70 -19.99
CA VAL A 81 9.67 -13.72 -21.03
C VAL A 81 10.95 -13.23 -21.70
N VAL A 82 11.02 -13.39 -23.03
CA VAL A 82 12.17 -13.01 -23.85
C VAL A 82 11.87 -11.88 -24.83
N ALA A 83 10.59 -11.66 -25.16
CA ALA A 83 10.14 -10.57 -26.02
C ALA A 83 8.67 -10.24 -25.75
N LEU A 84 8.23 -9.06 -26.22
CA LEU A 84 6.82 -8.67 -26.29
C LEU A 84 6.45 -8.48 -27.76
N ASP A 85 5.45 -9.24 -28.22
CA ASP A 85 4.91 -9.17 -29.57
C ASP A 85 3.70 -8.24 -29.61
N ILE A 86 3.64 -7.36 -30.60
CA ILE A 86 2.46 -6.50 -30.82
C ILE A 86 1.35 -7.34 -31.43
N VAL A 87 0.22 -7.44 -30.74
CA VAL A 87 -0.98 -8.14 -31.23
C VAL A 87 -1.58 -7.33 -32.39
N ALA A 88 -1.93 -7.97 -33.51
CA ALA A 88 -2.54 -7.26 -34.63
C ALA A 88 -3.91 -6.66 -34.25
N ASP A 89 -4.28 -5.53 -34.84
CA ASP A 89 -5.54 -4.84 -34.51
C ASP A 89 -6.78 -5.71 -34.80
N THR A 90 -6.71 -6.57 -35.82
CA THR A 90 -7.75 -7.56 -36.16
C THR A 90 -7.97 -8.60 -35.05
N ASP A 91 -6.92 -8.91 -34.29
CA ASP A 91 -6.96 -9.92 -33.22
C ASP A 91 -7.34 -9.29 -31.88
N LEU A 92 -7.00 -8.01 -31.65
CA LEU A 92 -7.25 -7.31 -30.39
C LEU A 92 -8.74 -6.99 -30.18
N LYS A 93 -9.52 -6.84 -31.26
CA LYS A 93 -10.99 -6.61 -31.25
C LYS A 93 -11.48 -5.40 -30.47
N ARG A 94 -10.58 -4.50 -30.08
CA ARG A 94 -10.82 -3.20 -29.47
C ARG A 94 -9.65 -2.26 -29.77
N PRO A 95 -9.82 -0.94 -29.64
CA PRO A 95 -8.68 -0.03 -29.60
C PRO A 95 -7.69 -0.41 -28.49
N ARG A 96 -6.41 -0.12 -28.71
CA ARG A 96 -5.40 -0.12 -27.66
C ARG A 96 -5.75 0.97 -26.65
N ILE A 97 -5.23 0.80 -25.44
CA ILE A 97 -5.37 1.77 -24.36
C ILE A 97 -3.97 2.24 -24.04
N ASP A 98 -3.75 3.56 -24.08
CA ASP A 98 -2.47 4.15 -23.72
C ASP A 98 -2.25 4.03 -22.21
N VAL A 99 -1.03 3.72 -21.80
CA VAL A 99 -0.70 3.47 -20.39
C VAL A 99 0.53 4.27 -20.01
N VAL A 100 0.38 5.17 -19.05
CA VAL A 100 1.49 5.81 -18.34
C VAL A 100 1.80 4.96 -17.11
N VAL A 101 3.01 4.42 -17.04
CA VAL A 101 3.47 3.62 -15.91
C VAL A 101 4.23 4.51 -14.95
N GLN A 102 3.75 4.60 -13.72
CA GLN A 102 4.55 5.08 -12.59
C GLN A 102 5.15 3.85 -11.89
N ALA A 103 6.46 3.66 -12.00
CA ALA A 103 7.17 2.62 -11.28
C ALA A 103 7.73 3.19 -9.97
N THR A 104 7.53 2.48 -8.86
CA THR A 104 8.27 2.78 -7.62
C THR A 104 9.78 2.56 -7.85
N SER A 105 10.62 3.28 -7.12
CA SER A 105 12.08 3.14 -7.27
C SER A 105 12.58 1.71 -7.06
N VAL A 106 12.00 1.00 -6.08
CA VAL A 106 12.33 -0.41 -5.83
C VAL A 106 11.88 -1.29 -7.00
N TYR A 107 10.76 -0.98 -7.65
CA TYR A 107 10.33 -1.68 -8.85
C TYR A 107 11.30 -1.44 -10.01
N ARG A 108 11.67 -0.17 -10.27
CA ARG A 108 12.68 0.21 -11.27
C ARG A 108 13.96 -0.62 -11.11
N ASP A 109 14.49 -0.72 -9.90
CA ASP A 109 15.76 -1.38 -9.65
C ASP A 109 15.68 -2.92 -9.77
N GLN A 110 14.53 -3.51 -9.47
CA GLN A 110 14.37 -4.97 -9.45
C GLN A 110 13.86 -5.57 -10.76
N PHE A 111 13.10 -4.80 -11.54
CA PHE A 111 12.41 -5.25 -12.76
C PHE A 111 12.84 -4.47 -14.01
N ASP A 112 14.02 -3.83 -13.99
CA ASP A 112 14.60 -3.10 -15.13
C ASP A 112 14.56 -3.87 -16.46
N PRO A 113 14.92 -5.18 -16.54
CA PRO A 113 14.86 -5.91 -17.80
C PRO A 113 13.45 -5.96 -18.41
N PHE A 114 12.41 -6.10 -17.58
CA PHE A 114 11.03 -6.07 -18.03
C PHE A 114 10.61 -4.66 -18.43
N LEU A 115 10.98 -3.64 -17.65
CA LEU A 115 10.68 -2.24 -17.99
C LEU A 115 11.27 -1.83 -19.34
N ARG A 116 12.52 -2.21 -19.65
CA ARG A 116 13.13 -1.94 -20.96
C ARG A 116 12.38 -2.61 -22.11
N MET A 117 11.97 -3.86 -21.91
CA MET A 117 11.19 -4.59 -22.92
C MET A 117 9.82 -3.95 -23.15
N LEU A 118 9.15 -3.53 -22.06
CA LEU A 118 7.90 -2.79 -22.13
C LEU A 118 8.07 -1.43 -22.81
N ALA A 119 9.11 -0.67 -22.45
CA ALA A 119 9.42 0.62 -23.06
C ALA A 119 9.66 0.48 -24.57
N ALA A 120 10.44 -0.50 -25.00
CA ALA A 120 10.69 -0.76 -26.42
C ALA A 120 9.39 -1.04 -27.19
N ALA A 121 8.50 -1.85 -26.63
CA ALA A 121 7.22 -2.16 -27.24
C ALA A 121 6.30 -0.93 -27.31
N ILE A 122 6.26 -0.11 -26.26
CA ILE A 122 5.49 1.15 -26.23
C ILE A 122 6.04 2.16 -27.23
N GLU A 123 7.37 2.32 -27.31
CA GLU A 123 8.03 3.21 -28.26
C GLU A 123 7.69 2.81 -29.71
N GLN A 124 7.65 1.51 -29.99
CA GLN A 124 7.23 0.98 -31.28
C GLN A 124 5.74 1.27 -31.56
N LEU A 125 4.85 1.01 -30.60
CA LEU A 125 3.41 1.33 -30.72
C LEU A 125 3.18 2.82 -30.94
N ALA A 126 3.95 3.68 -30.28
CA ALA A 126 3.86 5.13 -30.40
C ALA A 126 4.43 5.67 -31.73
N ALA A 127 5.34 4.92 -32.37
CA ALA A 127 5.91 5.26 -33.69
C ALA A 127 5.07 4.74 -34.88
N MET A 128 4.10 3.85 -34.64
CA MET A 128 3.15 3.39 -35.65
C MET A 128 2.20 4.51 -36.11
N PRO A 129 1.47 4.33 -37.23
CA PRO A 129 0.45 5.29 -37.65
C PRO A 129 -0.62 5.52 -36.57
N ALA A 130 -1.02 6.79 -36.40
CA ALA A 130 -2.11 7.18 -35.51
C ALA A 130 -3.46 6.86 -36.16
N THR A 131 -3.98 5.67 -35.89
CA THR A 131 -5.30 5.20 -36.30
C THR A 131 -6.29 5.27 -35.14
N ALA A 132 -7.58 5.09 -35.41
CA ALA A 132 -8.59 4.98 -34.35
C ALA A 132 -8.35 3.78 -33.41
N SER A 133 -7.66 2.74 -33.89
CA SER A 133 -7.27 1.56 -33.09
C SER A 133 -6.02 1.79 -32.23
N ASN A 134 -5.23 2.84 -32.48
CA ASN A 134 -3.97 3.11 -31.80
C ASN A 134 -3.92 4.55 -31.21
N PRO A 135 -4.61 4.82 -30.09
CA PRO A 135 -4.54 6.11 -29.42
C PRO A 135 -3.14 6.43 -28.86
N ILE A 136 -2.28 5.43 -28.65
CA ILE A 136 -0.90 5.63 -28.16
C ILE A 136 -0.09 6.49 -29.14
N ALA A 137 -0.14 6.14 -30.43
CA ALA A 137 0.50 6.91 -31.49
C ALA A 137 -0.09 8.33 -31.61
N ARG A 138 -1.41 8.47 -31.52
CA ARG A 138 -2.08 9.78 -31.53
C ARG A 138 -1.60 10.65 -30.36
N HIS A 139 -1.62 10.14 -29.13
CA HIS A 139 -1.16 10.92 -27.96
C HIS A 139 0.32 11.30 -28.05
N ALA A 140 1.17 10.41 -28.60
CA ALA A 140 2.57 10.72 -28.85
C ALA A 140 2.72 11.85 -29.89
N GLN A 141 1.98 11.80 -30.99
CA GLN A 141 1.98 12.86 -32.00
C GLN A 141 1.50 14.21 -31.43
N ASP A 142 0.40 14.20 -30.66
CA ASP A 142 -0.13 15.41 -30.03
C ASP A 142 0.88 16.03 -29.06
N MET A 143 1.53 15.20 -28.24
CA MET A 143 2.59 15.66 -27.34
C MET A 143 3.82 16.16 -28.10
N GLN A 144 4.25 15.45 -29.14
CA GLN A 144 5.37 15.87 -29.99
C GLN A 144 5.11 17.26 -30.58
N GLN A 145 3.90 17.51 -31.10
CA GLN A 145 3.52 18.82 -31.64
C GLN A 145 3.57 19.90 -30.56
N ARG A 146 3.02 19.65 -29.37
CA ARG A 146 3.09 20.61 -28.24
C ARG A 146 4.54 20.92 -27.83
N LEU A 147 5.40 19.92 -27.79
CA LEU A 147 6.82 20.11 -27.46
C LEU A 147 7.55 20.93 -28.53
N GLN A 148 7.28 20.67 -29.81
CA GLN A 148 7.86 21.45 -30.92
C GLN A 148 7.39 22.91 -30.90
N GLN A 149 6.11 23.16 -30.59
CA GLN A 149 5.58 24.52 -30.42
C GLN A 149 6.28 25.28 -29.26
N ARG A 150 6.82 24.57 -28.28
CA ARG A 150 7.61 25.13 -27.18
C ARG A 150 9.12 25.19 -27.48
N GLY A 151 9.53 24.95 -28.73
CA GLY A 151 10.91 25.05 -29.17
C GLY A 151 11.76 23.81 -28.94
N VAL A 152 11.18 22.67 -28.53
CA VAL A 152 11.94 21.41 -28.43
C VAL A 152 12.25 20.90 -29.84
N PRO A 153 13.52 20.59 -30.18
CA PRO A 153 13.89 20.08 -31.50
C PRO A 153 13.08 18.85 -31.89
N ALA A 154 12.71 18.73 -33.18
CA ALA A 154 11.75 17.73 -33.65
C ALA A 154 12.13 16.29 -33.28
N GLU A 155 13.39 15.92 -33.43
CA GLU A 155 13.91 14.59 -33.07
C GLU A 155 13.78 14.32 -31.56
N ARG A 156 14.17 15.29 -30.73
CA ARG A 156 14.06 15.19 -29.27
C ARG A 156 12.61 15.15 -28.83
N ALA A 157 11.74 15.96 -29.42
CA ALA A 157 10.30 15.96 -29.15
C ALA A 157 9.68 14.59 -29.49
N ALA A 158 10.05 14.00 -30.62
CA ALA A 158 9.61 12.66 -31.00
C ALA A 158 10.07 11.61 -29.97
N ALA A 159 11.33 11.60 -29.57
CA ALA A 159 11.84 10.67 -28.56
C ALA A 159 11.12 10.82 -27.21
N LEU A 160 11.00 12.05 -26.70
CA LEU A 160 10.34 12.34 -25.41
C LEU A 160 8.84 11.97 -25.42
N SER A 161 8.15 12.23 -26.53
CA SER A 161 6.71 11.96 -26.65
C SER A 161 6.32 10.48 -26.59
N ARG A 162 7.28 9.57 -26.81
CA ARG A 162 7.09 8.12 -26.82
C ARG A 162 7.31 7.47 -25.46
N LEU A 163 7.95 8.17 -24.51
CA LEU A 163 8.21 7.65 -23.18
C LEU A 163 6.91 7.51 -22.38
N ARG A 164 6.72 6.38 -21.70
CA ARG A 164 5.55 6.15 -20.84
C ARG A 164 5.87 5.64 -19.45
N ILE A 165 7.13 5.29 -19.17
CA ILE A 165 7.54 4.72 -17.89
C ILE A 165 8.26 5.82 -17.10
N PHE A 166 7.78 6.10 -15.89
CA PHE A 166 8.27 7.17 -15.04
C PHE A 166 8.59 6.67 -13.64
N SER A 167 9.66 7.20 -13.05
CA SER A 167 10.11 6.88 -11.69
C SER A 167 10.96 8.05 -11.17
N ASN A 168 11.48 7.91 -9.96
CA ASN A 168 12.52 8.77 -9.41
C ASN A 168 13.83 8.72 -10.21
N ALA A 169 14.73 9.67 -9.99
CA ALA A 169 16.10 9.63 -10.49
C ALA A 169 16.83 8.35 -9.99
N PRO A 170 17.80 7.82 -10.75
CA PRO A 170 18.64 6.71 -10.29
C PRO A 170 19.24 6.99 -8.90
N GLY A 171 19.17 6.01 -8.00
CA GLY A 171 19.70 6.13 -6.64
C GLY A 171 18.82 6.92 -5.64
N THR A 172 17.70 7.47 -6.09
CA THR A 172 16.73 8.17 -5.22
C THR A 172 15.44 7.37 -5.08
N TYR A 173 14.68 7.61 -3.99
CA TYR A 173 13.50 6.84 -3.59
C TYR A 173 12.43 7.74 -2.98
N GLY A 174 11.16 7.34 -3.13
CA GLY A 174 10.00 8.03 -2.57
C GLY A 174 9.63 9.30 -3.33
N SER A 175 8.37 9.68 -3.31
CA SER A 175 7.92 10.99 -3.81
C SER A 175 8.08 12.09 -2.76
N GLY A 176 8.06 11.72 -1.48
CA GLY A 176 7.97 12.64 -0.34
C GLY A 176 6.62 13.33 -0.19
N LEU A 177 5.63 12.98 -1.02
CA LEU A 177 4.25 13.46 -0.91
C LEU A 177 3.64 13.00 0.42
N ASN A 178 3.89 11.75 0.83
CA ASN A 178 3.48 11.22 2.12
C ASN A 178 3.94 12.10 3.29
N HIS A 179 5.22 12.51 3.31
CA HIS A 179 5.73 13.39 4.36
C HIS A 179 5.09 14.78 4.34
N ALA A 180 4.97 15.39 3.16
CA ALA A 180 4.37 16.72 3.02
C ALA A 180 2.88 16.72 3.42
N VAL A 181 2.14 15.66 3.06
CA VAL A 181 0.72 15.52 3.40
C VAL A 181 0.51 15.22 4.89
N LEU A 182 1.40 14.45 5.52
CA LEU A 182 1.24 14.08 6.92
C LEU A 182 1.85 15.09 7.90
N GLU A 183 2.60 16.08 7.42
CA GLU A 183 3.13 17.17 8.23
C GLU A 183 2.03 17.84 9.06
N ARG A 184 2.29 18.01 10.36
CA ARG A 184 1.34 18.58 11.34
C ARG A 184 1.69 20.05 11.61
N GLY A 185 0.68 20.82 12.02
CA GLY A 185 0.84 22.21 12.44
C GLY A 185 0.23 23.21 11.46
N THR A 186 -0.05 24.42 11.94
CA THR A 186 -0.74 25.48 11.18
C THR A 186 0.10 26.04 10.03
N ALA A 187 1.42 25.86 10.08
CA ALA A 187 2.35 26.20 9.00
C ALA A 187 2.44 25.13 7.89
N ALA A 188 1.87 23.94 8.10
CA ALA A 188 1.88 22.86 7.11
C ALA A 188 0.91 23.19 5.96
N GLY A 189 1.43 23.85 4.93
CA GLY A 189 0.71 24.16 3.70
C GLY A 189 0.40 22.89 2.93
N LYS A 190 -0.89 22.53 2.84
CA LYS A 190 -1.38 21.42 2.00
C LYS A 190 -2.06 21.97 0.76
N ASP A 191 -1.37 22.88 0.11
CA ASP A 191 -1.81 23.45 -1.16
C ASP A 191 -1.69 22.39 -2.26
N ASP A 192 -2.79 22.13 -2.96
CA ASP A 192 -2.86 21.09 -3.99
C ASP A 192 -1.80 21.31 -5.09
N ALA A 193 -1.54 22.55 -5.48
CA ALA A 193 -0.57 22.86 -6.53
C ALA A 193 0.87 22.61 -6.08
N ALA A 194 1.24 23.01 -4.85
CA ALA A 194 2.55 22.73 -4.29
C ALA A 194 2.79 21.22 -4.10
N LEU A 195 1.80 20.50 -3.58
CA LEU A 195 1.87 19.05 -3.39
C LEU A 195 1.98 18.30 -4.73
N ALA A 196 1.16 18.67 -5.72
CA ALA A 196 1.20 18.10 -7.06
C ALA A 196 2.56 18.37 -7.73
N SER A 197 3.07 19.59 -7.65
CA SER A 197 4.37 19.97 -8.22
C SER A 197 5.51 19.18 -7.60
N GLY A 198 5.54 19.04 -6.27
CA GLY A 198 6.55 18.23 -5.58
C GLY A 198 6.51 16.75 -5.98
N PHE A 199 5.32 16.18 -6.13
CA PHE A 199 5.15 14.80 -6.61
C PHE A 199 5.64 14.63 -8.06
N LEU A 200 5.23 15.54 -8.95
CA LEU A 200 5.62 15.55 -10.36
C LEU A 200 7.14 15.71 -10.50
N ASP A 201 7.77 16.61 -9.74
CA ASP A 201 9.19 16.90 -9.84
C ASP A 201 10.05 15.72 -9.38
N ARG A 202 9.62 15.01 -8.33
CA ARG A 202 10.31 13.81 -7.83
C ARG A 202 10.23 12.63 -8.80
N LEU A 203 9.18 12.54 -9.62
CA LEU A 203 8.88 11.40 -10.48
C LEU A 203 9.03 11.68 -11.99
N GLN A 204 9.57 12.85 -12.37
CA GLN A 204 9.63 13.30 -13.76
C GLN A 204 10.59 12.52 -14.68
N HIS A 205 11.33 11.55 -14.16
CA HIS A 205 12.33 10.82 -14.92
C HIS A 205 11.66 9.75 -15.76
N GLY A 206 11.57 10.00 -17.06
CA GLY A 206 11.12 9.02 -18.05
C GLY A 206 12.21 7.99 -18.35
N TYR A 207 11.84 6.73 -18.49
CA TYR A 207 12.71 5.61 -18.79
C TYR A 207 12.32 4.99 -20.13
N GLY A 208 13.25 4.98 -21.07
CA GLY A 208 13.10 4.36 -22.38
C GLY A 208 13.68 2.95 -22.45
N SER A 209 13.69 2.38 -23.65
CA SER A 209 14.29 1.07 -23.93
C SER A 209 15.80 0.99 -23.63
N ASP A 210 16.49 2.13 -23.65
CA ASP A 210 17.89 2.28 -23.25
C ASP A 210 18.12 2.22 -21.72
N GLY A 211 17.05 2.30 -20.94
CA GLY A 211 17.03 2.35 -19.48
C GLY A 211 17.65 3.61 -18.87
N GLN A 212 17.90 4.65 -19.67
CA GLN A 212 18.45 5.91 -19.18
C GLN A 212 17.33 6.82 -18.67
N ALA A 213 17.56 7.43 -17.51
CA ALA A 213 16.64 8.40 -16.94
C ALA A 213 16.69 9.70 -17.75
N THR A 214 15.55 10.08 -18.31
CA THR A 214 15.40 11.25 -19.18
C THR A 214 14.44 12.26 -18.57
N THR A 215 14.81 13.53 -18.57
CA THR A 215 13.94 14.66 -18.17
C THR A 215 13.75 15.64 -19.33
N LEU A 216 12.84 16.60 -19.13
CA LEU A 216 12.57 17.70 -20.04
C LEU A 216 12.93 19.03 -19.35
N PRO A 217 14.10 19.63 -19.63
CA PRO A 217 14.46 20.92 -19.05
C PRO A 217 13.42 22.01 -19.34
N GLY A 218 13.11 22.84 -18.34
CA GLY A 218 12.14 23.93 -18.45
C GLY A 218 10.66 23.52 -18.48
N SER A 219 10.37 22.22 -18.31
CA SER A 219 9.00 21.70 -18.16
C SER A 219 9.04 20.43 -17.30
N ASN A 220 7.94 19.69 -17.23
CA ASN A 220 7.88 18.42 -16.52
C ASN A 220 7.37 17.33 -17.46
N LEU A 221 8.23 16.35 -17.77
CA LEU A 221 7.93 15.31 -18.76
C LEU A 221 6.80 14.39 -18.30
N PHE A 222 6.76 14.07 -17.00
CA PHE A 222 5.72 13.24 -16.43
C PHE A 222 4.37 13.97 -16.44
N ALA A 223 4.37 15.27 -16.16
CA ALA A 223 3.19 16.11 -16.29
C ALA A 223 2.61 16.10 -17.72
N GLU A 224 3.46 16.26 -18.75
CA GLU A 224 2.99 16.19 -20.15
C GLU A 224 2.38 14.83 -20.49
N GLN A 225 2.90 13.74 -19.92
CA GLN A 225 2.34 12.41 -20.15
C GLN A 225 1.10 12.12 -19.31
N LEU A 226 0.93 12.70 -18.12
CA LEU A 226 -0.27 12.48 -17.30
C LEU A 226 -1.52 13.20 -17.83
N ARG A 227 -1.37 14.21 -18.70
CA ARG A 227 -2.51 14.90 -19.32
C ARG A 227 -3.44 13.92 -20.05
N GLY A 228 -4.73 14.05 -19.78
CA GLY A 228 -5.79 13.24 -20.36
C GLY A 228 -5.87 11.80 -19.82
N VAL A 229 -5.18 11.48 -18.71
CA VAL A 229 -5.39 10.20 -18.01
C VAL A 229 -6.81 10.17 -17.44
N GLN A 230 -7.55 9.12 -17.79
CA GLN A 230 -8.96 8.98 -17.43
C GLN A 230 -9.18 8.10 -16.19
N ALA A 231 -8.28 7.15 -15.97
CA ALA A 231 -8.31 6.31 -14.78
C ALA A 231 -6.89 5.94 -14.33
N ALA A 232 -6.72 5.75 -13.02
CA ALA A 232 -5.47 5.30 -12.41
C ALA A 232 -5.68 4.00 -11.62
N VAL A 233 -4.70 3.09 -11.68
CA VAL A 233 -4.81 1.74 -11.11
C VAL A 233 -3.60 1.40 -10.23
N LEU A 234 -3.88 0.76 -9.10
CA LEU A 234 -2.92 0.10 -8.21
C LEU A 234 -3.42 -1.33 -7.92
N SER A 235 -2.54 -2.30 -7.72
CA SER A 235 -2.92 -3.64 -7.24
C SER A 235 -2.86 -3.74 -5.72
N ARG A 236 -3.71 -4.59 -5.14
CA ARG A 236 -3.55 -5.09 -3.76
C ARG A 236 -3.78 -6.60 -3.74
N SER A 237 -2.83 -7.35 -3.20
CA SER A 237 -2.85 -8.82 -3.16
C SER A 237 -2.87 -9.40 -1.74
N SER A 238 -2.91 -8.56 -0.70
CA SER A 238 -2.80 -8.98 0.70
C SER A 238 -4.03 -8.64 1.53
N ASN A 239 -4.45 -9.58 2.40
CA ASN A 239 -5.49 -9.33 3.40
C ASN A 239 -4.98 -8.58 4.64
N THR A 240 -3.67 -8.48 4.84
CA THR A 240 -3.07 -7.77 5.97
C THR A 240 -2.60 -6.37 5.62
N HIS A 241 -2.41 -6.11 4.32
CA HIS A 241 -2.02 -4.79 3.84
C HIS A 241 -3.08 -4.30 2.85
N GLY A 242 -3.85 -3.27 3.22
CA GLY A 242 -4.73 -2.51 2.31
C GLY A 242 -4.21 -1.10 2.03
N LEU A 243 -5.12 -0.20 1.66
CA LEU A 243 -4.87 1.22 1.35
C LEU A 243 -4.58 2.10 2.56
N LEU A 244 -4.98 1.67 3.77
CA LEU A 244 -4.72 2.40 5.02
C LEU A 244 -3.54 1.81 5.81
N SER A 245 -3.09 0.60 5.46
CA SER A 245 -2.02 -0.11 6.17
C SER A 245 -0.64 0.54 6.08
N THR A 246 -0.40 1.38 5.07
CA THR A 246 0.82 2.16 4.84
C THR A 246 0.43 3.48 4.17
N ASP A 247 1.35 4.44 4.13
CA ASP A 247 1.19 5.73 3.47
C ASP A 247 1.39 5.69 1.94
N HIS A 248 2.18 4.73 1.45
CA HIS A 248 2.46 4.59 0.01
C HIS A 248 1.24 4.53 -0.94
N PRO A 249 0.07 3.95 -0.59
CA PRO A 249 -1.07 3.90 -1.50
C PRO A 249 -1.62 5.29 -1.83
N PHE A 250 -1.77 6.16 -0.83
CA PHE A 250 -2.16 7.55 -1.10
C PHE A 250 -0.98 8.34 -1.68
N GLU A 251 0.26 8.00 -1.31
CA GLU A 251 1.46 8.61 -1.90
C GLU A 251 1.47 8.44 -3.42
N TYR A 252 1.25 7.23 -3.93
CA TYR A 252 1.39 6.94 -5.36
C TYR A 252 0.07 7.00 -6.12
N LEU A 253 -0.96 6.26 -5.71
CA LEU A 253 -2.25 6.28 -6.42
C LEU A 253 -3.00 7.60 -6.14
N GLY A 254 -3.01 8.05 -4.90
CA GLY A 254 -3.51 9.38 -4.55
C GLY A 254 -2.67 10.50 -5.19
N GLY A 255 -1.34 10.38 -5.19
CA GLY A 255 -0.45 11.33 -5.86
C GLY A 255 -0.69 11.44 -7.38
N LEU A 256 -0.95 10.33 -8.06
CA LEU A 256 -1.40 10.33 -9.46
C LEU A 256 -2.73 11.08 -9.63
N ALA A 257 -3.70 10.85 -8.73
CA ALA A 257 -4.98 11.55 -8.75
C ALA A 257 -4.82 13.07 -8.58
N LEU A 258 -4.01 13.48 -7.59
CA LEU A 258 -3.67 14.86 -7.31
C LEU A 258 -2.96 15.52 -8.50
N ALA A 259 -1.97 14.85 -9.10
CA ALA A 259 -1.23 15.36 -10.24
C ALA A 259 -2.13 15.55 -11.47
N VAL A 260 -2.96 14.57 -11.81
CA VAL A 260 -3.91 14.68 -12.93
C VAL A 260 -4.95 15.77 -12.66
N ARG A 261 -5.50 15.85 -11.44
CA ARG A 261 -6.41 16.93 -11.04
C ARG A 261 -5.77 18.31 -11.19
N HIS A 262 -4.51 18.46 -10.79
CA HIS A 262 -3.77 19.71 -10.95
C HIS A 262 -3.57 20.09 -12.42
N LEU A 263 -3.36 19.10 -13.30
CA LEU A 263 -3.06 19.33 -14.72
C LEU A 263 -4.31 19.58 -15.58
N ASP A 264 -5.39 18.86 -15.28
CA ASP A 264 -6.58 18.77 -16.14
C ASP A 264 -7.85 19.32 -15.46
N GLY A 265 -7.77 19.68 -14.17
CA GLY A 265 -8.87 20.27 -13.39
C GLY A 265 -9.83 19.27 -12.76
N ALA A 266 -9.71 17.98 -13.07
CA ALA A 266 -10.55 16.90 -12.52
C ALA A 266 -9.73 15.66 -12.17
N SER A 267 -10.12 14.94 -11.11
CA SER A 267 -9.49 13.69 -10.73
C SER A 267 -9.82 12.56 -11.73
N PRO A 268 -8.87 11.66 -12.04
CA PRO A 268 -9.17 10.45 -12.79
C PRO A 268 -9.93 9.46 -11.91
N SER A 269 -10.62 8.50 -12.52
CA SER A 269 -11.24 7.41 -11.76
C SER A 269 -10.17 6.51 -11.15
N LEU A 270 -10.30 6.19 -9.86
CA LEU A 270 -9.29 5.40 -9.14
C LEU A 270 -9.79 3.98 -8.90
N TYR A 271 -9.05 3.00 -9.40
CA TYR A 271 -9.37 1.58 -9.22
C TYR A 271 -8.26 0.81 -8.53
N ILE A 272 -8.67 -0.21 -7.79
CA ILE A 272 -7.82 -1.24 -7.22
C ILE A 272 -8.05 -2.53 -7.99
N SER A 273 -6.97 -3.08 -8.54
CA SER A 273 -6.92 -4.47 -8.97
C SER A 273 -6.76 -5.33 -7.71
N ASP A 274 -7.88 -5.81 -7.18
CA ASP A 274 -7.98 -6.62 -5.97
C ASP A 274 -7.66 -8.09 -6.32
N LEU A 275 -6.45 -8.49 -5.97
CA LEU A 275 -5.83 -9.79 -6.26
C LEU A 275 -5.67 -10.63 -4.99
N ARG A 276 -6.48 -10.37 -3.96
CA ARG A 276 -6.48 -11.15 -2.71
C ARG A 276 -7.10 -12.53 -2.87
N GLU A 277 -7.93 -12.69 -3.91
CA GLU A 277 -8.60 -13.94 -4.28
C GLU A 277 -8.05 -14.48 -5.61
N PRO A 278 -8.18 -15.79 -5.90
CA PRO A 278 -7.70 -16.37 -7.16
C PRO A 278 -8.32 -15.74 -8.41
N THR A 279 -9.59 -15.32 -8.31
CA THR A 279 -10.26 -14.55 -9.37
C THR A 279 -10.09 -13.06 -9.08
N PRO A 280 -9.48 -12.29 -9.99
CA PRO A 280 -9.27 -10.87 -9.78
C PRO A 280 -10.61 -10.14 -9.67
N ARG A 281 -10.62 -9.03 -8.95
CA ARG A 281 -11.76 -8.11 -8.84
C ARG A 281 -11.29 -6.68 -9.07
N THR A 282 -11.99 -5.90 -9.89
CA THR A 282 -11.81 -4.45 -9.89
C THR A 282 -12.75 -3.80 -8.88
N ARG A 283 -12.22 -2.91 -8.03
CA ARG A 283 -13.02 -2.06 -7.14
C ARG A 283 -12.59 -0.61 -7.27
N SER A 284 -13.50 0.34 -7.10
CA SER A 284 -13.08 1.74 -6.91
C SER A 284 -12.26 1.89 -5.62
N ALA A 285 -11.30 2.80 -5.60
CA ALA A 285 -10.47 3.07 -4.42
C ALA A 285 -11.33 3.48 -3.22
N ALA A 286 -12.37 4.30 -3.45
CA ALA A 286 -13.32 4.73 -2.44
C ALA A 286 -14.05 3.54 -1.79
N ARG A 287 -14.52 2.59 -2.61
CA ARG A 287 -15.19 1.38 -2.11
C ARG A 287 -14.22 0.47 -1.35
N PHE A 288 -13.02 0.24 -1.89
CA PHE A 288 -12.01 -0.60 -1.26
C PHE A 288 -11.58 -0.04 0.11
N LEU A 289 -11.29 1.27 0.18
CA LEU A 289 -10.94 1.97 1.42
C LEU A 289 -12.07 1.90 2.44
N ALA A 290 -13.32 2.09 2.01
CA ALA A 290 -14.48 2.00 2.91
C ALA A 290 -14.66 0.60 3.49
N ASP A 291 -14.43 -0.44 2.69
CA ASP A 291 -14.48 -1.84 3.14
C ASP A 291 -13.36 -2.15 4.14
N GLU A 292 -12.12 -1.73 3.85
CA GLU A 292 -10.97 -1.88 4.75
C GLU A 292 -11.19 -1.14 6.08
N LEU A 293 -11.62 0.13 6.02
CA LEU A 293 -11.86 0.93 7.21
C LEU A 293 -12.87 0.25 8.15
N ARG A 294 -13.95 -0.33 7.60
CA ARG A 294 -14.96 -1.04 8.39
C ARG A 294 -14.49 -2.40 8.88
N ALA A 295 -13.83 -3.17 8.03
CA ALA A 295 -13.41 -4.54 8.35
C ALA A 295 -12.22 -4.59 9.31
N GLN A 296 -11.41 -3.53 9.36
CA GLN A 296 -10.18 -3.45 10.15
C GLN A 296 -10.21 -2.29 11.16
N THR A 297 -9.90 -1.06 10.75
CA THR A 297 -9.67 0.07 11.67
C THR A 297 -10.85 0.32 12.61
N LEU A 298 -12.07 0.21 12.10
CA LEU A 298 -13.31 0.39 12.84
C LEU A 298 -13.93 -0.95 13.25
N ASN A 299 -13.20 -2.06 13.33
CA ASN A 299 -13.73 -3.34 13.77
C ASN A 299 -13.35 -3.57 15.26
N PRO A 300 -14.32 -3.81 16.17
CA PRO A 300 -14.03 -4.04 17.58
C PRO A 300 -13.04 -5.18 17.82
N GLN A 301 -13.08 -6.25 17.01
CA GLN A 301 -12.17 -7.38 17.16
C GLN A 301 -10.73 -6.99 16.83
N TRP A 302 -10.53 -6.22 15.76
CA TRP A 302 -9.22 -5.71 15.40
C TRP A 302 -8.72 -4.70 16.43
N ILE A 303 -9.59 -3.78 16.88
CA ILE A 303 -9.27 -2.81 17.92
C ILE A 303 -8.85 -3.53 19.20
N SER A 304 -9.59 -4.54 19.67
CA SER A 304 -9.22 -5.31 20.86
C SER A 304 -7.90 -6.07 20.70
N ALA A 305 -7.59 -6.56 19.50
CA ALA A 305 -6.26 -7.12 19.22
C ALA A 305 -5.16 -6.05 19.32
N MET A 306 -5.38 -4.85 18.76
CA MET A 306 -4.45 -3.72 18.92
C MET A 306 -4.33 -3.29 20.39
N GLN A 307 -5.41 -3.37 21.18
CA GLN A 307 -5.34 -3.09 22.60
C GLN A 307 -4.37 -4.04 23.34
N GLY A 308 -4.34 -5.31 22.93
CA GLY A 308 -3.40 -6.31 23.44
C GLY A 308 -1.92 -6.01 23.14
N GLU A 309 -1.65 -5.24 22.09
CA GLU A 309 -0.29 -4.83 21.69
C GLU A 309 0.19 -3.53 22.39
N GLY A 310 -0.63 -2.96 23.29
CA GLY A 310 -0.27 -1.80 24.11
C GLY A 310 0.16 -0.58 23.29
N TYR A 311 1.37 -0.05 23.54
CA TYR A 311 1.91 1.13 22.85
C TYR A 311 1.95 0.96 21.33
N ALA A 312 2.39 -0.20 20.84
CA ALA A 312 2.49 -0.45 19.39
C ALA A 312 1.10 -0.42 18.73
N GLY A 313 0.08 -0.98 19.39
CA GLY A 313 -1.29 -0.94 18.89
C GLY A 313 -1.85 0.48 18.76
N THR A 314 -1.51 1.38 19.70
CA THR A 314 -1.93 2.80 19.60
C THR A 314 -1.34 3.49 18.37
N LEU A 315 -0.09 3.16 18.00
CA LEU A 315 0.57 3.72 16.83
C LEU A 315 -0.01 3.19 15.53
N GLU A 316 -0.40 1.91 15.47
CA GLU A 316 -1.06 1.35 14.29
C GLU A 316 -2.43 1.98 14.03
N VAL A 317 -3.21 2.25 15.09
CA VAL A 317 -4.47 2.98 14.95
C VAL A 317 -4.22 4.41 14.46
N LEU A 318 -3.28 5.13 15.07
CA LEU A 318 -2.93 6.49 14.66
C LEU A 318 -2.49 6.53 13.20
N LYS A 319 -1.63 5.59 12.78
CA LYS A 319 -1.15 5.45 11.40
C LYS A 319 -2.31 5.28 10.42
N ASN A 320 -3.30 4.46 10.73
CA ASN A 320 -4.46 4.28 9.85
C ASN A 320 -5.30 5.57 9.73
N VAL A 321 -5.42 6.37 10.80
CA VAL A 321 -6.12 7.66 10.77
C VAL A 321 -5.32 8.70 9.96
N ASP A 322 -3.99 8.73 10.11
CA ASP A 322 -3.12 9.58 9.30
C ASP A 322 -3.20 9.20 7.81
N ASN A 323 -3.21 7.91 7.48
CA ASN A 323 -3.34 7.45 6.10
C ASN A 323 -4.72 7.77 5.51
N LEU A 324 -5.79 7.74 6.32
CA LEU A 324 -7.12 8.20 5.91
C LEU A 324 -7.08 9.70 5.53
N PHE A 325 -6.37 10.51 6.31
CA PHE A 325 -6.13 11.91 5.97
C PHE A 325 -5.33 12.05 4.67
N GLY A 326 -4.30 11.23 4.48
CA GLY A 326 -3.52 11.21 3.25
C GLY A 326 -4.35 11.01 1.99
N TRP A 327 -5.30 10.06 2.05
CA TRP A 327 -6.29 9.84 0.99
C TRP A 327 -7.23 11.04 0.79
N GLN A 328 -7.72 11.65 1.88
CA GLN A 328 -8.59 12.82 1.80
C GLN A 328 -7.94 14.02 1.10
N VAL A 329 -6.64 14.24 1.33
CA VAL A 329 -5.89 15.34 0.68
C VAL A 329 -5.62 15.03 -0.79
N THR A 330 -5.10 13.84 -1.08
CA THR A 330 -4.62 13.51 -2.42
C THR A 330 -5.77 13.18 -3.39
N ALA A 331 -6.81 12.52 -2.90
CA ALA A 331 -7.98 12.10 -3.67
C ALA A 331 -9.28 12.29 -2.85
N PRO A 332 -9.81 13.53 -2.78
CA PRO A 332 -10.86 13.93 -1.83
C PRO A 332 -12.16 13.14 -1.98
N ASP A 333 -12.47 12.63 -3.18
CA ASP A 333 -13.67 11.81 -3.43
C ASP A 333 -13.56 10.38 -2.87
N THR A 334 -12.38 9.99 -2.35
CA THR A 334 -12.13 8.66 -1.79
C THR A 334 -12.64 8.52 -0.36
N VAL A 335 -12.68 9.63 0.39
CA VAL A 335 -13.03 9.66 1.81
C VAL A 335 -14.29 10.49 2.02
N ARG A 336 -15.26 9.92 2.72
CA ARG A 336 -16.55 10.54 3.02
C ARG A 336 -16.59 11.10 4.44
N ALA A 337 -17.40 12.12 4.64
CA ALA A 337 -17.61 12.75 5.96
C ALA A 337 -18.07 11.75 7.05
N ASP A 338 -18.89 10.75 6.72
CA ASP A 338 -19.35 9.73 7.68
C ASP A 338 -18.20 8.84 8.18
N GLN A 339 -17.13 8.69 7.41
CA GLN A 339 -15.96 7.91 7.82
C GLN A 339 -15.14 8.66 8.88
N TRP A 340 -15.01 9.99 8.76
CA TRP A 340 -14.40 10.83 9.80
C TRP A 340 -15.22 10.81 11.09
N GLN A 341 -16.55 10.95 10.99
CA GLN A 341 -17.44 10.81 12.14
C GLN A 341 -17.28 9.43 12.80
N ALA A 342 -17.17 8.35 12.03
CA ALA A 342 -17.01 7.01 12.58
C ALA A 342 -15.67 6.81 13.32
N VAL A 343 -14.58 7.45 12.86
CA VAL A 343 -13.29 7.47 13.58
C VAL A 343 -13.44 8.19 14.92
N HIS A 344 -14.05 9.38 14.93
CA HIS A 344 -14.36 10.11 16.16
C HIS A 344 -15.21 9.27 17.13
N ASP A 345 -16.32 8.71 16.64
CA ASP A 345 -17.27 7.96 17.45
C ASP A 345 -16.65 6.70 18.05
N THR A 346 -15.67 6.12 17.37
CA THR A 346 -14.96 4.91 17.82
C THR A 346 -13.87 5.26 18.83
N PHE A 347 -12.97 6.19 18.53
CA PHE A 347 -11.72 6.38 19.30
C PHE A 347 -11.73 7.55 20.28
N VAL A 348 -12.69 8.48 20.16
CA VAL A 348 -12.83 9.65 21.05
C VAL A 348 -14.07 9.48 21.92
N ARG A 349 -15.25 9.35 21.30
CA ARG A 349 -16.51 9.15 22.02
C ARG A 349 -16.61 7.78 22.69
N ASP A 350 -15.89 6.79 22.16
CA ASP A 350 -15.94 5.39 22.60
C ASP A 350 -17.38 4.83 22.60
N SER A 351 -18.10 5.05 21.49
CA SER A 351 -19.49 4.63 21.30
C SER A 351 -19.73 3.13 21.48
N ARG A 352 -18.66 2.33 21.40
CA ARG A 352 -18.67 0.87 21.56
C ARG A 352 -18.17 0.40 22.92
N GLN A 353 -17.85 1.32 23.83
CA GLN A 353 -17.47 1.04 25.21
C GLN A 353 -16.27 0.09 25.31
N LEU A 354 -15.28 0.27 24.43
CA LEU A 354 -14.05 -0.52 24.38
C LEU A 354 -12.98 -0.03 25.37
N GLY A 355 -13.26 1.05 26.11
CA GLY A 355 -12.33 1.64 27.07
C GLY A 355 -11.21 2.43 26.41
N MET A 356 -11.50 3.12 25.30
CA MET A 356 -10.49 3.82 24.49
C MET A 356 -9.71 4.85 25.31
N ALA A 357 -10.39 5.62 26.14
CA ALA A 357 -9.76 6.62 26.99
C ALA A 357 -8.69 6.02 27.90
N ARG A 358 -9.08 4.98 28.65
CA ARG A 358 -8.16 4.26 29.55
C ARG A 358 -7.01 3.62 28.78
N TRP A 359 -7.30 3.02 27.63
CA TRP A 359 -6.29 2.34 26.82
C TRP A 359 -5.20 3.30 26.34
N PHE A 360 -5.57 4.43 25.73
CA PHE A 360 -4.61 5.44 25.30
C PHE A 360 -3.86 6.06 26.48
N GLU A 361 -4.55 6.46 27.56
CA GLU A 361 -3.89 7.07 28.72
C GLU A 361 -2.86 6.12 29.38
N SER A 362 -3.13 4.82 29.40
CA SER A 362 -2.24 3.83 30.01
C SER A 362 -1.04 3.48 29.13
N HIS A 363 -1.18 3.55 27.81
CA HIS A 363 -0.15 3.06 26.88
C HIS A 363 0.53 4.18 26.11
N ASN A 364 -0.23 5.14 25.57
CA ASN A 364 0.28 6.23 24.73
C ASN A 364 -0.74 7.38 24.59
N ALA A 365 -0.75 8.31 25.54
CA ALA A 365 -1.65 9.47 25.49
C ALA A 365 -1.36 10.38 24.28
N ASP A 366 -0.09 10.48 23.87
CA ASP A 366 0.35 11.31 22.74
C ASP A 366 -0.24 10.84 21.41
N ALA A 367 -0.46 9.52 21.24
CA ALA A 367 -1.12 9.02 20.05
C ALA A 367 -2.58 9.49 19.95
N GLN A 368 -3.29 9.59 21.07
CA GLN A 368 -4.67 10.11 21.07
C GLN A 368 -4.69 11.62 20.84
N VAL A 369 -3.73 12.37 21.40
CA VAL A 369 -3.56 13.80 21.11
C VAL A 369 -3.39 14.00 19.60
N GLN A 370 -2.44 13.31 18.98
CA GLN A 370 -2.18 13.42 17.54
C GLN A 370 -3.39 13.00 16.66
N MET A 371 -4.15 12.00 17.11
CA MET A 371 -5.39 11.61 16.43
C MET A 371 -6.45 12.72 16.50
N ILE A 372 -6.65 13.32 17.67
CA ILE A 372 -7.60 14.41 17.87
C ILE A 372 -7.20 15.63 17.05
N GLU A 373 -5.92 15.99 17.06
CA GLU A 373 -5.37 17.06 16.21
C GLU A 373 -5.63 16.79 14.72
N ARG A 374 -5.52 15.52 14.29
CA ARG A 374 -5.81 15.13 12.91
C ARG A 374 -7.29 15.29 12.57
N LEU A 375 -8.19 14.89 13.48
CA LEU A 375 -9.64 15.09 13.33
C LEU A 375 -9.99 16.57 13.27
N GLN A 376 -9.39 17.39 14.13
CA GLN A 376 -9.55 18.85 14.10
C GLN A 376 -8.99 19.45 12.82
N GLU A 377 -7.89 18.95 12.28
CA GLU A 377 -7.36 19.38 10.99
C GLU A 377 -8.31 19.06 9.83
N ALA A 378 -8.89 17.85 9.81
CA ALA A 378 -9.89 17.48 8.81
C ALA A 378 -11.11 18.42 8.84
N ILE A 379 -11.55 18.82 10.05
CA ILE A 379 -12.60 19.81 10.24
C ILE A 379 -12.16 21.19 9.73
N ALA A 380 -10.98 21.66 10.13
CA ALA A 380 -10.47 23.00 9.79
C ALA A 380 -10.28 23.17 8.27
N ARG A 381 -9.99 22.08 7.56
CA ARG A 381 -9.87 22.04 6.09
C ARG A 381 -11.18 21.80 5.36
N GLY A 382 -12.30 21.65 6.08
CA GLY A 382 -13.62 21.45 5.50
C GLY A 382 -13.86 20.06 4.92
N TYR A 383 -12.98 19.08 5.19
CA TYR A 383 -13.15 17.69 4.73
C TYR A 383 -14.31 16.97 5.43
N TRP A 384 -14.64 17.42 6.63
CA TRP A 384 -15.77 16.93 7.40
C TRP A 384 -16.41 18.06 8.20
N GLN A 385 -17.71 18.22 8.03
CA GLN A 385 -18.51 19.16 8.82
C GLN A 385 -19.01 18.49 10.10
N ALA A 386 -18.17 18.50 11.13
CA ALA A 386 -18.54 18.04 12.46
C ALA A 386 -19.59 18.96 13.10
N ASP A 387 -20.54 18.38 13.84
CA ASP A 387 -21.50 19.15 14.65
C ASP A 387 -20.83 19.76 15.90
N ASP A 388 -21.52 20.71 16.54
CA ASP A 388 -20.99 21.43 17.71
C ASP A 388 -20.65 20.48 18.87
N ARG A 389 -21.45 19.41 19.01
CA ARG A 389 -21.21 18.37 20.01
C ARG A 389 -19.87 17.67 19.77
N THR A 390 -19.63 17.20 18.55
CA THR A 390 -18.40 16.50 18.19
C THR A 390 -17.19 17.42 18.32
N ARG A 391 -17.30 18.69 17.91
CA ARG A 391 -16.23 19.70 18.13
C ARG A 391 -15.93 19.90 19.62
N SER A 392 -16.97 20.00 20.45
CA SER A 392 -16.82 20.15 21.90
C SER A 392 -16.19 18.92 22.54
N GLU A 393 -16.58 17.71 22.11
CA GLU A 393 -16.03 16.44 22.58
C GLU A 393 -14.53 16.32 22.25
N LEU A 394 -14.11 16.66 21.03
CA LEU A 394 -12.71 16.71 20.62
C LEU A 394 -11.89 17.67 21.50
N GLN A 395 -12.38 18.91 21.69
CA GLN A 395 -11.67 19.91 22.47
C GLN A 395 -11.60 19.54 23.96
N ALA A 396 -12.70 19.04 24.53
CA ALA A 396 -12.74 18.61 25.92
C ALA A 396 -11.76 17.46 26.18
N ARG A 397 -11.70 16.47 25.27
CA ARG A 397 -10.77 15.35 25.38
C ARG A 397 -9.31 15.81 25.27
N LEU A 398 -9.00 16.73 24.37
CA LEU A 398 -7.66 17.30 24.25
C LEU A 398 -7.23 18.01 25.54
N ASN A 399 -8.10 18.84 26.12
CA ASN A 399 -7.85 19.53 27.39
C ASN A 399 -7.60 18.54 28.54
N GLN A 400 -8.35 17.44 28.59
CA GLN A 400 -8.18 16.38 29.60
C GLN A 400 -6.79 15.71 29.50
N LEU A 401 -6.36 15.38 28.27
CA LEU A 401 -5.05 14.76 28.03
C LEU A 401 -3.90 15.71 28.39
N GLN A 402 -4.02 17.00 28.05
CA GLN A 402 -3.04 18.02 28.40
C GLN A 402 -2.91 18.22 29.92
N ALA A 403 -4.03 18.33 30.64
CA ALA A 403 -4.03 18.45 32.09
C ALA A 403 -3.36 17.24 32.77
N SER A 404 -3.63 16.03 32.26
CA SER A 404 -3.03 14.78 32.76
C SER A 404 -1.53 14.74 32.51
N ALA A 405 -1.06 15.20 31.34
CA ALA A 405 0.37 15.30 31.03
C ALA A 405 1.08 16.29 31.96
N THR A 406 0.50 17.47 32.21
CA THR A 406 1.05 18.47 33.15
C THR A 406 1.15 17.92 34.58
N ALA A 407 0.14 17.18 35.04
CA ALA A 407 0.14 16.55 36.36
C ALA A 407 1.21 15.44 36.49
N ALA A 408 1.60 14.78 35.39
CA ALA A 408 2.61 13.73 35.39
C ALA A 408 4.06 14.25 35.34
N LEU A 409 4.29 15.51 34.95
CA LEU A 409 5.64 16.11 34.85
C LEU A 409 6.44 16.08 36.17
N PRO A 410 5.88 16.44 37.35
CA PRO A 410 6.60 16.37 38.62
C PRO A 410 6.98 14.94 39.03
N ALA A 411 6.11 13.97 38.72
CA ALA A 411 6.31 12.57 39.03
C ALA A 411 7.41 11.94 38.15
N ARG A 412 7.44 12.28 36.85
CA ARG A 412 8.51 11.83 35.93
C ARG A 412 9.85 12.52 36.22
N ALA A 413 9.85 13.82 36.54
CA ALA A 413 11.08 14.55 36.90
C ALA A 413 11.77 13.99 38.15
N SER A 414 11.00 13.44 39.10
CA SER A 414 11.52 12.81 40.32
C SER A 414 12.28 11.49 40.05
N GLY A 415 11.95 10.77 38.98
CA GLY A 415 12.63 9.51 38.60
C GLY A 415 13.94 9.69 37.82
N TYR A 416 14.18 10.89 37.28
CA TYR A 416 15.40 11.21 36.50
C TYR A 416 16.32 12.20 37.21
N GLY A 417 16.12 12.46 38.50
CA GLY A 417 16.97 13.37 39.29
C GLY A 417 16.84 14.85 38.89
N LEU A 418 15.79 15.22 38.16
CA LEU A 418 15.53 16.61 37.70
C LEU A 418 14.60 17.37 38.66
N ALA A 419 14.46 16.89 39.91
CA ALA A 419 13.75 17.63 40.94
C ALA A 419 14.46 18.98 41.17
N ARG A 420 13.77 20.08 40.84
CA ARG A 420 14.24 21.45 41.11
C ARG A 420 14.57 21.58 42.60
N GLY A 421 15.86 21.67 42.92
CA GLY A 421 16.30 22.27 44.18
C GLY A 421 15.80 23.72 44.28
N PRO A 422 15.72 24.29 45.50
CA PRO A 422 15.18 25.63 45.69
C PRO A 422 15.95 26.65 44.85
N ALA A 423 15.21 27.46 44.09
CA ALA A 423 15.78 28.45 43.18
C ALA A 423 16.63 29.45 43.96
N PRO A 424 17.88 29.74 43.55
CA PRO A 424 18.60 30.88 44.09
C PRO A 424 17.88 32.16 43.66
N ALA A 425 17.83 33.11 44.59
CA ALA A 425 17.17 34.40 44.39
C ALA A 425 17.77 35.17 43.20
N SER A 426 16.86 35.79 42.45
CA SER A 426 17.06 36.76 41.38
C SER A 426 18.37 37.56 41.44
N ALA A 427 19.13 37.50 40.34
CA ALA A 427 19.91 38.64 39.86
C ALA A 427 19.66 38.77 38.36
N ALA A 428 18.80 39.74 38.00
CA ALA A 428 18.70 40.23 36.64
C ALA A 428 20.02 40.88 36.24
N SER A 429 20.60 40.45 35.12
CA SER A 429 21.54 41.26 34.34
C SER A 429 21.50 40.82 32.89
N ALA A 430 21.28 41.81 32.02
CA ALA A 430 21.34 41.69 30.59
C ALA A 430 22.76 41.33 30.12
N ALA A 431 22.87 40.41 29.17
CA ALA A 431 24.05 40.31 28.32
C ALA A 431 23.67 39.69 26.97
N ALA A 432 23.89 40.47 25.92
CA ALA A 432 23.86 40.02 24.53
C ALA A 432 24.83 38.85 24.34
N ALA A 433 24.37 37.77 23.72
CA ALA A 433 25.24 36.65 23.36
C ALA A 433 25.99 36.99 22.06
N THR A 434 27.26 37.32 22.23
CA THR A 434 28.28 37.28 21.18
C THR A 434 28.40 35.84 20.67
N ILE A 435 28.34 35.64 19.36
CA ILE A 435 28.63 34.34 18.73
C ILE A 435 30.14 34.12 18.83
N GLU A 436 30.56 33.19 19.67
CA GLU A 436 31.94 32.72 19.73
C GLU A 436 32.09 31.57 18.72
N THR A 437 32.84 31.80 17.65
CA THR A 437 33.25 30.79 16.67
C THR A 437 34.20 29.79 17.31
N LEU A 438 33.82 28.51 17.34
CA LEU A 438 34.68 27.42 17.78
C LEU A 438 35.85 27.21 16.80
N PRO A 439 37.09 26.99 17.29
CA PRO A 439 38.24 26.74 16.43
C PRO A 439 38.16 25.36 15.78
N ALA A 440 38.42 25.34 14.47
CA ALA A 440 38.61 24.16 13.65
C ALA A 440 40.00 23.56 13.91
N ASP A 441 40.16 22.82 15.00
CA ASP A 441 41.16 21.75 15.12
C ASP A 441 40.99 21.02 16.46
N ALA A 442 40.18 19.98 16.45
CA ALA A 442 40.20 18.95 17.49
C ALA A 442 40.16 17.59 16.79
N ALA A 443 41.26 16.85 16.88
CA ALA A 443 41.37 15.49 16.38
C ALA A 443 40.28 14.60 17.02
N PRO A 444 39.66 13.67 16.25
CA PRO A 444 38.57 12.86 16.76
C PRO A 444 39.07 11.94 17.87
N THR A 445 38.48 12.07 19.05
CA THR A 445 38.64 11.11 20.15
C THR A 445 38.05 9.77 19.69
N PRO A 446 38.70 8.61 19.94
CA PRO A 446 38.15 7.34 19.51
C PRO A 446 36.83 7.10 20.22
N ALA A 447 35.74 7.01 19.46
CA ALA A 447 34.43 6.65 19.99
C ALA A 447 34.53 5.32 20.72
N ALA A 448 34.00 5.26 21.95
CA ALA A 448 33.87 4.02 22.69
C ALA A 448 33.09 3.00 21.83
N SER A 449 33.69 1.84 21.55
CA SER A 449 33.05 0.79 20.78
C SER A 449 31.83 0.24 21.53
N VAL A 450 30.63 0.68 21.16
CA VAL A 450 29.40 0.10 21.66
C VAL A 450 29.21 -1.26 20.97
N ARG A 451 29.47 -2.36 21.69
CA ARG A 451 29.05 -3.70 21.25
C ARG A 451 27.53 -3.78 21.40
N GLY A 452 26.83 -3.79 20.27
CA GLY A 452 25.39 -4.12 20.23
C GLY A 452 25.14 -5.55 20.72
N ARG A 453 23.88 -5.83 21.10
CA ARG A 453 23.45 -7.20 21.46
C ARG A 453 23.68 -8.13 20.27
N VAL A 454 24.51 -9.14 20.47
CA VAL A 454 24.75 -10.20 19.48
C VAL A 454 23.61 -11.22 19.59
N MET A 455 22.99 -11.56 18.47
CA MET A 455 22.02 -12.66 18.42
C MET A 455 22.74 -13.96 18.74
N GLN A 456 22.43 -14.54 19.90
CA GLN A 456 22.88 -15.86 20.27
C GLN A 456 21.86 -16.87 19.72
N GLN A 457 22.31 -17.85 18.95
CA GLN A 457 21.44 -18.88 18.42
C GLN A 457 20.89 -19.72 19.58
N VAL A 458 19.65 -19.45 19.98
CA VAL A 458 18.93 -20.28 20.93
C VAL A 458 18.42 -21.47 20.14
N SER A 459 18.87 -22.67 20.50
CA SER A 459 18.29 -23.89 19.94
C SER A 459 16.79 -23.88 20.25
N PRO A 460 15.90 -24.12 19.28
CA PRO A 460 14.47 -24.16 19.55
C PRO A 460 14.22 -25.18 20.67
N PRO A 461 13.29 -24.90 21.60
CA PRO A 461 12.88 -25.91 22.56
C PRO A 461 12.45 -27.15 21.77
N SER A 462 12.97 -28.31 22.16
CA SER A 462 12.62 -29.57 21.53
C SER A 462 11.09 -29.65 21.44
N PRO A 463 10.51 -29.89 20.26
CA PRO A 463 9.07 -30.05 20.17
C PRO A 463 8.69 -31.17 21.14
N HIS A 464 7.82 -30.87 22.10
CA HIS A 464 7.19 -31.90 22.90
C HIS A 464 6.37 -32.76 21.94
N ALA A 465 7.00 -33.80 21.40
CA ALA A 465 6.30 -34.87 20.74
C ALA A 465 5.28 -35.39 21.77
N PRO A 466 3.98 -35.48 21.44
CA PRO A 466 3.02 -36.12 22.32
C PRO A 466 3.59 -37.50 22.62
N SER A 467 3.80 -37.77 23.90
CA SER A 467 4.60 -38.89 24.34
C SER A 467 4.02 -40.17 23.73
N LEU A 468 4.77 -40.83 22.84
CA LEU A 468 4.33 -41.98 22.04
C LEU A 468 3.61 -43.06 22.87
N TRP A 469 3.93 -43.15 24.17
CA TRP A 469 3.27 -44.04 25.11
C TRP A 469 1.78 -43.72 25.33
N LEU A 470 1.36 -42.44 25.35
CA LEU A 470 -0.06 -42.06 25.50
C LEU A 470 -0.87 -42.48 24.26
N ALA A 471 -0.31 -42.30 23.07
CA ALA A 471 -0.93 -42.77 21.83
C ALA A 471 -1.01 -44.31 21.80
N LEU A 472 0.03 -45.00 22.29
CA LEU A 472 0.06 -46.47 22.37
C LEU A 472 -0.97 -47.00 23.38
N VAL A 473 -1.12 -46.36 24.54
CA VAL A 473 -2.13 -46.71 25.55
C VAL A 473 -3.54 -46.48 25.03
N ALA A 474 -3.79 -45.38 24.32
CA ALA A 474 -5.08 -45.12 23.69
C ALA A 474 -5.42 -46.16 22.61
N LEU A 475 -4.44 -46.55 21.79
CA LEU A 475 -4.59 -47.58 20.77
C LEU A 475 -4.89 -48.96 21.39
N LEU A 476 -4.14 -49.35 22.43
CA LEU A 476 -4.38 -50.60 23.16
C LEU A 476 -5.74 -50.61 23.86
N GLY A 477 -6.18 -49.47 24.40
CA GLY A 477 -7.52 -49.31 24.97
C GLY A 477 -8.64 -49.51 23.94
N LEU A 478 -8.49 -48.95 22.73
CA LEU A 478 -9.45 -49.13 21.64
C LEU A 478 -9.49 -50.58 21.15
N LEU A 479 -8.34 -51.24 21.03
CA LEU A 479 -8.26 -52.66 20.65
C LEU A 479 -8.90 -53.56 21.72
N GLY A 480 -8.64 -53.29 23.01
CA GLY A 480 -9.25 -54.01 24.12
C GLY A 480 -10.77 -53.84 24.18
N ALA A 481 -11.27 -52.62 24.00
CA ALA A 481 -12.70 -52.34 23.93
C ALA A 481 -13.37 -53.04 22.75
N GLY A 482 -12.72 -53.04 21.58
CA GLY A 482 -13.18 -53.76 20.38
C GLY A 482 -13.26 -55.28 20.61
N ALA A 483 -12.23 -55.87 21.22
CA ALA A 483 -12.20 -57.29 21.55
C ALA A 483 -13.30 -57.68 22.54
N ALA A 484 -13.54 -56.86 23.57
CA ALA A 484 -14.62 -57.08 24.54
C ALA A 484 -16.01 -57.00 23.89
N LEU A 485 -16.24 -56.02 23.01
CA LEU A 485 -17.48 -55.87 22.24
C LEU A 485 -17.72 -57.06 21.30
N GLN A 486 -16.67 -57.56 20.65
CA GLN A 486 -16.74 -58.73 19.79
C GLN A 486 -17.05 -60.00 20.59
N ALA A 487 -16.38 -60.21 21.73
CA ALA A 487 -16.64 -61.34 22.61
C ALA A 487 -18.08 -61.32 23.16
N TRP A 488 -18.58 -60.15 23.56
CA TRP A 488 -19.96 -59.98 24.00
C TRP A 488 -20.99 -60.27 22.88
N ARG A 489 -20.70 -59.82 21.66
CA ARG A 489 -21.53 -60.15 20.49
C ARG A 489 -21.55 -61.63 20.16
N ASN A 490 -20.41 -62.30 20.31
CA ASN A 490 -20.30 -63.74 20.07
C ASN A 490 -21.02 -64.56 21.16
N ALA A 491 -20.94 -64.15 22.43
CA ALA A 491 -21.68 -64.77 23.52
C ALA A 491 -23.20 -64.66 23.34
N ARG A 492 -23.69 -63.57 22.74
CA ARG A 492 -25.11 -63.38 22.38
C ARG A 492 -25.56 -64.15 21.13
N ARG A 493 -24.62 -64.74 20.38
CA ARG A 493 -24.88 -65.58 19.20
C ARG A 493 -24.74 -67.07 19.50
N ALA A 494 -24.78 -67.47 20.77
CA ALA A 494 -24.90 -68.89 21.13
C ALA A 494 -26.22 -69.45 20.54
N PRO A 495 -26.18 -70.53 19.74
CA PRO A 495 -27.35 -71.06 19.06
C PRO A 495 -28.30 -71.72 20.07
N SER A 496 -29.59 -71.40 19.96
CA SER A 496 -30.68 -72.10 20.63
C SER A 496 -30.66 -73.59 20.25
N PRO A 497 -30.92 -74.53 21.19
CA PRO A 497 -30.96 -75.96 20.86
C PRO A 497 -32.09 -76.24 19.87
N SER A 498 -31.75 -76.95 18.79
CA SER A 498 -32.73 -77.43 17.79
C SER A 498 -33.69 -78.47 18.41
N PRO A 499 -34.95 -78.51 17.98
CA PRO A 499 -35.93 -79.46 18.48
C PRO A 499 -35.58 -80.89 18.03
N SER A 500 -35.71 -81.82 18.98
CA SER A 500 -35.53 -83.26 18.80
C SER A 500 -36.56 -83.83 17.81
N ASN A 501 -36.07 -84.31 16.66
CA ASN A 501 -36.82 -85.18 15.79
C ASN A 501 -36.59 -86.63 16.25
N THR A 502 -37.56 -87.21 16.95
CA THR A 502 -37.64 -88.66 17.17
C THR A 502 -38.60 -89.23 16.14
N ALA A 503 -38.06 -90.08 15.26
CA ALA A 503 -38.82 -91.03 14.46
C ALA A 503 -38.21 -92.41 14.71
N ASN A 504 -38.98 -93.31 15.31
CA ASN A 504 -39.25 -94.66 14.79
C ASN A 504 -39.98 -95.54 15.81
N ALA A 505 -40.92 -96.32 15.25
CA ALA A 505 -41.55 -97.55 15.73
C ALA A 505 -42.58 -97.45 16.86
#